data_AF-A0A9R1P7F9-F1
#
_entry.id   AF-A0A9R1P7F9-F1
#
_cell.length_a   1.000
_cell.length_b   1.000
_cell.length_c   1.000
_cell.angle_alpha   90.00
_cell.angle_beta   90.00
_cell.angle_gamma   90.00
#
_symmetry.space_group_name_H-M   'P 1'
#
loop_
_entity.id
_entity.type
_entity.pdbx_description
1 polymer ?
#
loop_
_entity_poly.entity_id
_entity_poly.type
_entity_poly.pdbx_seq_one_letter_code
_entity_poly.pdbx_strand_id
1 'polypeptide(L)'
;MLRTATVLHASAACRDALERRAGEQVEKAALEDLLIPNTSYSTDTLYDVDCMQRMLEQFLLSNTTAYADPLPEITADEAPPGELMPASTVAKLVDGYLAEVGTDANLKCSQFQQIVALVPDYARSLDDGLYRAIDIFIKVGIDLGESRYTSFPSIILARNRYSLEERIGAASFDNSPRDRTFNTYTFYEQ
;
A
#
# COMPACT_ATOMS: atom_id res chain seq x y z
N MET A 1 2.81 1.56 -20.67
CA MET A 1 3.47 0.34 -21.23
C MET A 1 2.88 -0.95 -20.65
N LEU A 2 2.78 -1.10 -19.32
CA LEU A 2 2.15 -2.27 -18.69
C LEU A 2 0.72 -2.50 -19.18
N ARG A 3 -0.13 -1.46 -19.15
CA ARG A 3 -1.51 -1.49 -19.67
C ARG A 3 -1.59 -2.06 -21.09
N THR A 4 -0.75 -1.55 -22.00
CA THR A 4 -0.68 -1.99 -23.40
C THR A 4 -0.22 -3.44 -23.51
N ALA A 5 0.79 -3.86 -22.74
CA ALA A 5 1.28 -5.24 -22.72
C ALA A 5 0.22 -6.23 -22.22
N THR A 6 -0.59 -5.83 -21.24
CA THR A 6 -1.74 -6.61 -20.74
C THR A 6 -2.81 -6.77 -21.81
N VAL A 7 -3.21 -5.68 -22.48
CA VAL A 7 -4.21 -5.69 -23.57
C VAL A 7 -3.74 -6.49 -24.78
N LEU A 8 -2.45 -6.43 -25.13
CA LEU A 8 -1.86 -7.19 -26.23
C LEU A 8 -1.52 -8.65 -25.86
N HIS A 9 -1.84 -9.10 -24.64
CA HIS A 9 -1.51 -10.42 -24.12
C HIS A 9 -0.02 -10.79 -24.31
N ALA A 10 0.88 -9.85 -23.98
CA ALA A 10 2.30 -10.10 -23.94
C ALA A 10 2.64 -11.27 -22.99
N SER A 11 3.81 -11.88 -23.17
CA SER A 11 4.23 -13.02 -22.34
C SER A 11 4.22 -12.67 -20.85
N ALA A 12 3.93 -13.65 -19.98
CA ALA A 12 3.89 -13.44 -18.53
C ALA A 12 5.17 -12.76 -18.02
N ALA A 13 6.34 -13.28 -18.41
CA ALA A 13 7.64 -12.70 -18.07
C ALA A 13 7.79 -11.22 -18.50
N CYS A 14 7.21 -10.82 -19.64
CA CYS A 14 7.23 -9.44 -20.08
C CYS A 14 6.35 -8.55 -19.21
N ARG A 15 5.14 -9.01 -18.87
CA ARG A 15 4.22 -8.28 -17.99
C ARG A 15 4.80 -8.16 -16.58
N ASP A 16 5.37 -9.23 -16.02
CA ASP A 16 5.98 -9.24 -14.69
C ASP A 16 7.16 -8.26 -14.62
N ALA A 17 8.01 -8.22 -15.66
CA ALA A 17 9.11 -7.27 -15.74
C ALA A 17 8.63 -5.81 -15.86
N LEU A 18 7.52 -5.57 -16.58
CA LEU A 18 6.90 -4.25 -16.69
C LEU A 18 6.21 -3.84 -15.39
N GLU A 19 5.56 -4.76 -14.69
CA GLU A 19 4.91 -4.54 -13.40
C GLU A 19 5.95 -4.12 -12.35
N ARG A 20 7.06 -4.86 -12.24
CA ARG A 20 8.16 -4.51 -11.33
C ARG A 20 8.71 -3.09 -11.60
N ARG A 21 8.91 -2.75 -12.87
CA ARG A 21 9.39 -1.41 -13.27
C ARG A 21 8.36 -0.32 -13.01
N ALA A 22 7.07 -0.62 -13.15
CA ALA A 22 5.99 0.29 -12.82
C ALA A 22 5.92 0.53 -11.30
N GLY A 23 6.08 -0.53 -10.49
CA GLY A 23 6.18 -0.48 -9.03
C GLY A 23 7.32 0.43 -8.53
N GLU A 24 8.47 0.44 -9.21
CA GLU A 24 9.59 1.33 -8.88
C GLU A 24 9.33 2.81 -9.18
N GLN A 25 8.31 3.14 -10.00
CA GLN A 25 8.07 4.50 -10.49
C GLN A 25 6.60 4.93 -10.33
N VAL A 26 5.88 4.33 -9.37
CA VAL A 26 4.46 4.64 -9.12
C VAL A 26 4.26 6.14 -8.87
N GLU A 27 5.21 6.79 -8.18
CA GLU A 27 5.19 8.23 -7.89
C GLU A 27 5.15 9.13 -9.14
N LYS A 28 5.58 8.62 -10.32
CA LYS A 28 5.62 9.34 -11.60
C LYS A 28 4.48 8.92 -12.54
N ALA A 29 3.65 7.96 -12.13
CA ALA A 29 2.57 7.46 -12.95
C ALA A 29 1.39 8.44 -12.96
N ALA A 30 0.67 8.48 -14.09
CA ALA A 30 -0.66 9.07 -14.11
C ALA A 30 -1.70 8.05 -13.62
N LEU A 31 -2.83 8.53 -13.10
CA LEU A 31 -3.93 7.66 -12.65
C LEU A 31 -4.36 6.66 -13.73
N GLU A 32 -4.45 7.10 -14.98
CA GLU A 32 -4.82 6.26 -16.13
C GLU A 32 -3.83 5.11 -16.41
N ASP A 33 -2.56 5.28 -16.05
CA ASP A 33 -1.54 4.23 -16.23
C ASP A 33 -1.67 3.11 -15.20
N LEU A 34 -2.26 3.41 -14.03
CA LEU A 34 -2.50 2.47 -12.94
C LEU A 34 -3.78 1.65 -13.14
N LEU A 35 -4.71 2.13 -13.97
CA LEU A 35 -5.94 1.43 -14.34
C LEU A 35 -5.65 0.32 -15.36
N ILE A 36 -5.00 -0.75 -14.89
CA ILE A 36 -4.71 -1.94 -15.70
C ILE A 36 -6.01 -2.75 -15.85
N PRO A 37 -6.51 -2.98 -17.08
CA PRO A 37 -7.73 -3.74 -17.27
C PRO A 37 -7.51 -5.19 -16.86
N ASN A 38 -8.50 -5.78 -16.20
CA ASN A 38 -8.49 -7.20 -15.92
C ASN A 38 -8.83 -7.97 -17.19
N THR A 39 -7.88 -8.75 -17.70
CA THR A 39 -8.09 -9.60 -18.89
C THR A 39 -8.38 -11.06 -18.52
N SER A 40 -8.51 -11.37 -17.24
CA SER A 40 -8.81 -12.73 -16.78
C SER A 40 -10.30 -13.02 -16.91
N TYR A 41 -10.62 -14.19 -17.45
CA TYR A 41 -12.00 -14.68 -17.58
C TYR A 41 -12.61 -15.12 -16.25
N SER A 42 -11.82 -15.20 -15.17
CA SER A 42 -12.24 -15.76 -13.88
C SER A 42 -12.71 -14.72 -12.86
N THR A 43 -12.40 -13.45 -13.09
CA THR A 43 -12.61 -12.36 -12.13
C THR A 43 -13.38 -11.27 -12.84
N ASP A 44 -14.58 -10.97 -12.35
CA ASP A 44 -15.52 -10.06 -13.00
C ASP A 44 -15.21 -8.58 -12.72
N THR A 45 -14.06 -8.28 -12.12
CA THR A 45 -13.62 -6.89 -11.89
C THR A 45 -13.15 -6.25 -13.19
N LEU A 46 -13.40 -4.96 -13.36
CA LEU A 46 -12.96 -4.19 -14.52
C LEU A 46 -11.44 -3.99 -14.55
N TYR A 47 -10.83 -3.90 -13.37
CA TYR A 47 -9.41 -3.62 -13.18
C TYR A 47 -8.69 -4.75 -12.43
N ASP A 48 -7.41 -4.93 -12.75
CA ASP A 48 -6.50 -5.84 -12.05
C ASP A 48 -6.00 -5.17 -10.77
N VAL A 49 -6.77 -5.37 -9.69
CA VAL A 49 -6.48 -4.84 -8.35
C VAL A 49 -5.25 -5.48 -7.74
N ASP A 50 -5.01 -6.76 -8.03
CA ASP A 50 -3.86 -7.49 -7.51
C ASP A 50 -2.55 -6.96 -8.12
N CYS A 51 -2.58 -6.54 -9.39
CA CYS A 51 -1.47 -5.83 -10.04
C CYS A 51 -1.14 -4.51 -9.32
N MET A 52 -2.16 -3.71 -8.97
CA MET A 52 -1.95 -2.48 -8.20
C MET A 52 -1.35 -2.75 -6.82
N GLN A 53 -1.84 -3.78 -6.13
CA GLN A 53 -1.29 -4.21 -4.85
C GLN A 53 0.21 -4.54 -4.97
N ARG A 54 0.60 -5.38 -5.94
CA ARG A 54 2.00 -5.76 -6.17
C ARG A 54 2.89 -4.57 -6.54
N MET A 55 2.38 -3.62 -7.34
CA MET A 55 3.11 -2.39 -7.65
C MET A 55 3.35 -1.54 -6.40
N LEU A 56 2.39 -1.42 -5.49
CA LEU A 56 2.54 -0.69 -4.24
C LEU A 56 3.51 -1.38 -3.27
N GLU A 57 3.41 -2.70 -3.12
CA GLU A 57 4.37 -3.47 -2.32
C GLU A 57 5.80 -3.29 -2.83
N GLN A 58 6.00 -3.32 -4.15
CA GLN A 58 7.29 -3.05 -4.77
C GLN A 58 7.79 -1.63 -4.49
N PHE A 59 6.91 -0.62 -4.58
CA PHE A 59 7.25 0.76 -4.25
C PHE A 59 7.74 0.90 -2.80
N LEU A 60 7.02 0.30 -1.86
CA LEU A 60 7.37 0.33 -0.43
C LEU A 60 8.71 -0.37 -0.17
N LEU A 61 8.95 -1.52 -0.79
CA LEU A 61 10.24 -2.24 -0.69
C LEU A 61 11.40 -1.41 -1.27
N SER A 62 11.20 -0.75 -2.40
CA SER A 62 12.22 0.08 -3.04
C SER A 62 12.53 1.36 -2.26
N ASN A 63 11.54 1.94 -1.58
CA ASN A 63 11.73 3.16 -0.80
C ASN A 63 12.06 2.91 0.67
N THR A 64 11.86 1.70 1.23
CA THR A 64 12.24 1.42 2.62
C THR A 64 13.75 1.55 2.85
N THR A 65 14.57 1.37 1.80
CA THR A 65 16.03 1.58 1.85
C THR A 65 16.42 3.06 1.81
N ALA A 66 15.56 3.94 1.28
CA ALA A 66 15.74 5.39 1.24
C ALA A 66 15.23 6.09 2.51
N TYR A 67 14.35 5.43 3.29
CA TYR A 67 13.79 5.94 4.55
C TYR A 67 14.43 5.34 5.81
N ALA A 68 15.50 4.52 5.65
CA ALA A 68 16.26 3.92 6.75
C ALA A 68 17.36 4.84 7.30
N ASP A 69 17.67 5.96 6.64
CA ASP A 69 18.47 7.00 7.28
C ASP A 69 17.61 7.73 8.31
N PRO A 70 18.15 7.97 9.53
CA PRO A 70 17.40 8.65 10.59
C PRO A 70 16.96 10.01 10.04
N LEU A 71 15.65 10.24 10.09
CA LEU A 71 15.03 11.55 9.87
C LEU A 71 15.92 12.61 10.53
N PRO A 72 16.43 13.62 9.80
CA PRO A 72 17.16 14.70 10.43
C PRO A 72 16.24 15.32 11.48
N GLU A 73 16.78 15.44 12.69
CA GLU A 73 16.12 16.00 13.86
C GLU A 73 15.42 17.30 13.47
N ILE A 74 14.09 17.25 13.35
CA ILE A 74 13.29 18.38 12.88
C ILE A 74 13.29 19.40 14.01
N THR A 75 14.20 20.38 13.92
CA THR A 75 14.06 21.60 14.70
C THR A 75 12.74 22.26 14.30
N ALA A 76 11.94 22.63 15.30
CA ALA A 76 10.50 22.94 15.19
C ALA A 76 10.14 24.20 14.37
N ASP A 77 11.03 24.70 13.50
CA ASP A 77 10.86 25.99 12.82
C ASP A 77 10.92 25.92 11.28
N GLU A 78 11.25 24.77 10.70
CA GLU A 78 11.11 24.54 9.25
C GLU A 78 10.46 23.18 9.03
N ALA A 79 9.14 23.17 8.95
CA ALA A 79 8.41 22.01 8.42
C ALA A 79 8.99 21.67 7.05
N PRO A 80 9.55 20.46 6.83
CA PRO A 80 9.82 20.02 5.46
C PRO A 80 8.46 20.06 4.74
N PRO A 81 8.37 20.63 3.54
CA PRO A 81 7.09 20.76 2.85
C PRO A 81 6.49 19.37 2.70
N GLY A 82 5.45 19.07 3.48
CA GLY A 82 4.77 17.78 3.55
C GLY A 82 4.12 17.35 2.22
N GLU A 83 4.31 18.14 1.16
CA GLU A 83 3.89 17.88 -0.22
C GLU A 83 5.01 17.35 -1.12
N LEU A 84 6.27 17.30 -0.66
CA LEU A 84 7.42 16.89 -1.49
C LEU A 84 7.91 15.45 -1.26
N MET A 85 7.25 14.67 -0.41
CA MET A 85 7.64 13.27 -0.20
C MET A 85 7.02 12.38 -1.28
N PRO A 86 7.79 11.51 -1.94
CA PRO A 86 7.27 10.54 -2.91
C PRO A 86 6.08 9.73 -2.38
N ALA A 87 6.10 9.39 -1.09
CA ALA A 87 5.00 8.72 -0.41
C ALA A 87 3.68 9.50 -0.46
N SER A 88 3.69 10.83 -0.34
CA SER A 88 2.48 11.67 -0.39
C SER A 88 1.89 11.78 -1.79
N THR A 89 2.74 11.82 -2.82
CA THR A 89 2.29 11.74 -4.22
C THR A 89 1.64 10.38 -4.50
N VAL A 90 2.26 9.29 -4.04
CA VAL A 90 1.69 7.95 -4.18
C VAL A 90 0.39 7.81 -3.41
N ALA A 91 0.26 8.36 -2.20
CA ALA A 91 -1.00 8.35 -1.46
C ALA A 91 -2.15 9.02 -2.24
N LYS A 92 -1.90 10.19 -2.84
CA LYS A 92 -2.89 10.88 -3.70
C LYS A 92 -3.26 10.05 -4.93
N LEU A 93 -2.30 9.38 -5.57
CA LEU A 93 -2.55 8.49 -6.70
C LEU A 93 -3.37 7.27 -6.29
N VAL A 94 -3.08 6.68 -5.13
CA VAL A 94 -3.82 5.53 -4.58
C VAL A 94 -5.24 5.92 -4.21
N ASP A 95 -5.46 7.07 -3.58
CA ASP A 95 -6.81 7.55 -3.26
C ASP A 95 -7.62 7.82 -4.54
N GLY A 96 -6.96 8.36 -5.59
CA GLY A 96 -7.55 8.49 -6.93
C GLY A 96 -7.92 7.14 -7.55
N TYR A 97 -7.01 6.17 -7.47
CA TYR A 97 -7.23 4.80 -7.94
C TYR A 97 -8.40 4.14 -7.21
N LEU A 98 -8.45 4.22 -5.87
CA LEU A 98 -9.53 3.69 -5.04
C LEU A 98 -10.88 4.32 -5.39
N ALA A 99 -10.91 5.61 -5.74
CA ALA A 99 -12.13 6.27 -6.19
C ALA A 99 -12.64 5.72 -7.52
N GLU A 100 -11.74 5.44 -8.48
CA GLU A 100 -12.08 4.86 -9.77
C GLU A 100 -12.51 3.39 -9.63
N VAL A 101 -11.73 2.54 -8.97
CA VAL A 101 -12.09 1.13 -8.78
C VAL A 101 -13.28 0.96 -7.85
N GLY A 102 -13.53 1.91 -6.94
CA GLY A 102 -14.71 1.92 -6.07
C GLY A 102 -16.04 1.98 -6.83
N THR A 103 -16.03 2.43 -8.09
CA THR A 103 -17.20 2.40 -8.98
C THR A 103 -17.54 1.01 -9.50
N ASP A 104 -16.61 0.06 -9.39
CA ASP A 104 -16.80 -1.32 -9.84
C ASP A 104 -17.69 -2.10 -8.86
N ALA A 105 -18.82 -2.57 -9.37
CA ALA A 105 -19.78 -3.40 -8.66
C ALA A 105 -19.14 -4.69 -8.12
N ASN A 106 -18.16 -5.24 -8.85
CA ASN A 106 -17.53 -6.53 -8.55
C ASN A 106 -16.32 -6.39 -7.61
N LEU A 107 -15.93 -5.17 -7.25
CA LEU A 107 -14.83 -4.95 -6.32
C LEU A 107 -15.20 -5.44 -4.92
N LYS A 108 -14.36 -6.33 -4.37
CA LYS A 108 -14.55 -6.84 -3.01
C LYS A 108 -14.03 -5.87 -1.97
N CYS A 109 -14.71 -5.81 -0.82
CA CYS A 109 -14.26 -5.05 0.33
C CYS A 109 -12.83 -5.41 0.76
N SER A 110 -12.46 -6.70 0.73
CA SER A 110 -11.12 -7.16 1.11
C SER A 110 -10.02 -6.57 0.22
N GLN A 111 -10.27 -6.44 -1.09
CA GLN A 111 -9.34 -5.87 -2.05
C GLN A 111 -9.18 -4.36 -1.82
N PHE A 112 -10.28 -3.65 -1.58
CA PHE A 112 -10.24 -2.24 -1.21
C PHE A 112 -9.41 -2.01 0.07
N GLN A 113 -9.63 -2.84 1.10
CA GLN A 113 -8.92 -2.76 2.37
C GLN A 113 -7.42 -3.03 2.24
N GLN A 114 -7.03 -4.00 1.42
CA GLN A 114 -5.62 -4.33 1.18
C GLN A 114 -4.86 -3.13 0.64
N ILE A 115 -5.41 -2.44 -0.37
CA ILE A 115 -4.79 -1.23 -0.93
C ILE A 115 -4.73 -0.10 0.10
N VAL A 116 -5.81 0.14 0.85
CA VAL A 116 -5.85 1.19 1.87
C VAL A 116 -4.78 0.98 2.93
N ALA A 117 -4.56 -0.27 3.34
CA ALA A 117 -3.57 -0.63 4.35
C ALA A 117 -2.13 -0.38 3.87
N LEU A 118 -1.81 -0.58 2.59
CA LEU A 118 -0.45 -0.40 2.08
C LEU A 118 0.06 1.05 2.14
N VAL A 119 -0.83 2.04 2.22
CA VAL A 119 -0.43 3.45 2.27
C VAL A 119 -0.40 3.92 3.72
N PRO A 120 0.77 4.34 4.24
CA PRO A 120 0.92 4.74 5.64
C PRO A 120 0.26 6.09 5.94
N ASP A 121 -0.11 6.31 7.20
CA ASP A 121 -0.83 7.53 7.62
C ASP A 121 -0.07 8.82 7.37
N TYR A 122 1.24 8.83 7.61
CA TYR A 122 2.07 10.02 7.40
C TYR A 122 2.12 10.46 5.94
N ALA A 123 1.80 9.56 4.99
CA ALA A 123 1.76 9.90 3.57
C ALA A 123 0.49 10.71 3.21
N ARG A 124 -0.58 10.58 4.00
CA ARG A 124 -1.82 11.33 3.81
C ARG A 124 -1.80 12.59 4.68
N SER A 125 -1.49 13.73 4.06
CA SER A 125 -1.60 15.04 4.72
C SER A 125 -3.07 15.49 4.87
N LEU A 126 -3.92 15.07 3.93
CA LEU A 126 -5.37 15.31 3.91
C LEU A 126 -6.07 14.03 3.44
N ASP A 127 -7.08 13.58 4.17
CA ASP A 127 -7.78 12.31 3.91
C ASP A 127 -8.99 12.45 2.96
N ASP A 128 -9.21 13.64 2.39
CA ASP A 128 -10.38 13.93 1.55
C ASP A 128 -10.51 12.96 0.36
N GLY A 129 -9.37 12.55 -0.22
CA GLY A 129 -9.32 11.59 -1.31
C GLY A 129 -9.81 10.20 -0.90
N LEU A 130 -9.29 9.68 0.22
CA LEU A 130 -9.68 8.39 0.77
C LEU A 130 -11.16 8.36 1.18
N TYR A 131 -11.65 9.37 1.90
CA TYR A 131 -13.06 9.43 2.28
C TYR A 131 -13.98 9.50 1.07
N ARG A 132 -13.60 10.23 0.02
CA ARG A 132 -14.33 10.24 -1.25
C ARG A 132 -14.38 8.85 -1.89
N ALA A 133 -13.26 8.14 -1.92
CA ALA A 133 -13.21 6.78 -2.47
C ALA A 133 -14.10 5.80 -1.69
N ILE A 134 -14.10 5.91 -0.35
CA ILE A 134 -14.95 5.09 0.52
C ILE A 134 -16.44 5.39 0.29
N ASP A 135 -16.81 6.67 0.18
CA ASP A 135 -18.19 7.09 -0.10
C ASP A 135 -18.68 6.53 -1.44
N ILE A 136 -17.86 6.57 -2.49
CA ILE A 136 -18.16 5.96 -3.79
C ILE A 136 -18.37 4.44 -3.65
N PHE A 137 -17.43 3.74 -3.01
CA PHE A 137 -17.49 2.29 -2.83
C PHE A 137 -18.75 1.84 -2.07
N ILE A 138 -19.13 2.59 -1.04
CA ILE A 138 -20.34 2.32 -0.26
C ILE A 138 -21.59 2.60 -1.09
N LYS A 139 -21.65 3.73 -1.81
CA LYS A 139 -22.78 4.08 -2.68
C LYS A 139 -23.08 3.00 -3.71
N VAL A 140 -22.06 2.51 -4.39
CA VAL A 140 -22.20 1.41 -5.37
C VAL A 140 -22.75 0.15 -4.72
N GLY A 141 -22.29 -0.20 -3.51
CA GLY A 141 -22.85 -1.32 -2.76
C GLY A 141 -24.34 -1.17 -2.48
N ILE A 142 -24.78 0.02 -2.05
CA ILE A 142 -26.20 0.30 -1.76
C ILE A 142 -27.05 0.18 -3.01
N ASP A 143 -26.58 0.74 -4.13
CA ASP A 143 -27.30 0.69 -5.41
C ASP A 143 -27.51 -0.75 -5.90
N LEU A 144 -26.61 -1.66 -5.50
CA LEU A 144 -26.70 -3.11 -5.75
C LEU A 144 -27.50 -3.87 -4.68
N GLY A 145 -27.97 -3.20 -3.63
CA GLY A 145 -28.64 -3.83 -2.48
C GLY A 145 -27.69 -4.54 -1.50
N GLU A 146 -26.37 -4.32 -1.62
CA GLU A 146 -25.36 -4.83 -0.72
C GLU A 146 -25.15 -3.89 0.48
N SER A 147 -25.10 -4.45 1.68
CA SER A 147 -24.79 -3.67 2.90
C SER A 147 -23.28 -3.46 3.05
N ARG A 148 -22.66 -2.63 2.19
CA ARG A 148 -21.23 -2.25 2.32
C ARG A 148 -20.96 -1.26 3.45
N TYR A 149 -21.99 -0.70 4.08
CA TYR A 149 -21.86 0.20 5.24
C TYR A 149 -21.17 -0.46 6.44
N THR A 150 -21.37 -1.76 6.63
CA THR A 150 -20.71 -2.51 7.71
C THR A 150 -19.20 -2.58 7.52
N SER A 151 -18.72 -2.37 6.29
CA SER A 151 -17.30 -2.36 5.97
C SER A 151 -16.61 -1.06 6.33
N PHE A 152 -17.33 0.05 6.50
CA PHE A 152 -16.73 1.37 6.77
C PHE A 152 -15.77 1.35 7.97
N PRO A 153 -16.16 0.87 9.17
CA PRO A 153 -15.23 0.84 10.31
C PRO A 153 -14.00 -0.01 10.02
N SER A 154 -14.18 -1.14 9.33
CA SER A 154 -13.06 -2.04 9.01
C SER A 154 -12.10 -1.46 7.96
N ILE A 155 -12.56 -0.61 7.05
CA ILE A 155 -11.70 0.10 6.09
C ILE A 155 -10.90 1.20 6.82
N ILE A 156 -11.55 1.94 7.72
CA ILE A 156 -10.86 2.93 8.55
C ILE A 156 -9.82 2.26 9.47
N LEU A 157 -10.10 1.06 10.00
CA LEU A 157 -9.11 0.31 10.77
C LEU A 157 -7.96 -0.21 9.91
N ALA A 158 -8.22 -0.62 8.65
CA ALA A 158 -7.20 -1.10 7.74
C ALA A 158 -6.13 -0.02 7.45
N ARG A 159 -6.53 1.25 7.42
CA ARG A 159 -5.64 2.41 7.32
C ARG A 159 -4.50 2.38 8.36
N ASN A 160 -4.83 2.04 9.61
CA ASN A 160 -3.89 2.05 10.74
C ASN A 160 -3.09 0.74 10.85
N ARG A 161 -3.30 -0.24 9.97
CA ARG A 161 -2.71 -1.58 10.11
C ARG A 161 -1.18 -1.58 10.00
N TYR A 162 -0.61 -0.61 9.30
CA TYR A 162 0.84 -0.42 9.21
C TYR A 162 1.36 0.70 10.13
N SER A 163 0.56 1.16 11.11
CA SER A 163 0.95 2.19 12.07
C SER A 163 1.98 1.66 13.07
N LEU A 164 3.25 1.97 12.80
CA LEU A 164 4.43 2.00 13.69
C LEU A 164 4.85 0.74 14.46
N GLU A 165 3.96 -0.09 14.98
CA GLU A 165 4.33 -1.23 15.85
C GLU A 165 4.98 -2.38 15.07
N GLU A 166 4.64 -2.57 13.79
CA GLU A 166 5.33 -3.52 12.91
C GLU A 166 6.74 -3.05 12.47
N ARG A 167 7.09 -1.76 12.66
CA ARG A 167 8.41 -1.20 12.29
C ARG A 167 9.53 -1.63 13.24
N ILE A 168 9.22 -2.04 14.48
CA ILE A 168 10.24 -2.38 15.51
C ILE A 168 10.44 -3.91 15.63
N GLY A 169 9.43 -4.71 15.28
CA GLY A 169 9.50 -6.17 15.39
C GLY A 169 10.39 -6.86 14.35
N ALA A 170 10.52 -6.29 13.15
CA ALA A 170 11.34 -6.88 12.08
C ALA A 170 12.80 -6.38 12.08
N ALA A 171 13.08 -5.20 12.64
CA ALA A 171 14.43 -4.63 12.71
C ALA A 171 15.24 -5.08 13.94
N SER A 172 14.63 -5.81 14.88
CA SER A 172 15.32 -6.37 16.06
C SER A 172 15.80 -7.82 15.88
N PHE A 173 15.70 -8.38 14.68
CA PHE A 173 16.15 -9.75 14.41
C PHE A 173 16.98 -9.88 13.14
N ASP A 174 18.12 -9.20 13.04
CA ASP A 174 19.36 -9.86 12.59
C ASP A 174 20.62 -8.99 12.81
N ASN A 175 21.51 -9.43 13.72
CA ASN A 175 22.98 -9.41 13.62
C ASN A 175 23.63 -9.43 15.02
N SER A 176 24.58 -10.29 15.39
CA SER A 176 25.25 -11.46 14.79
C SER A 176 26.11 -12.08 15.94
N PRO A 177 27.22 -12.82 15.75
CA PRO A 177 27.29 -14.28 15.87
C PRO A 177 28.21 -14.79 17.01
N ARG A 178 28.04 -16.08 17.33
CA ARG A 178 29.02 -17.03 17.92
C ARG A 178 29.58 -16.78 19.34
N ASP A 179 29.56 -17.93 20.04
CA ASP A 179 30.56 -18.48 20.97
C ASP A 179 30.37 -18.23 22.48
N ARG A 180 30.30 -19.37 23.19
CA ARG A 180 30.76 -19.65 24.58
C ARG A 180 30.29 -18.66 25.65
N THR A 181 29.59 -19.06 26.71
CA THR A 181 29.96 -20.14 27.63
C THR A 181 28.78 -20.29 28.60
N PHE A 182 28.32 -21.51 28.85
CA PHE A 182 27.52 -21.79 30.03
C PHE A 182 28.40 -21.47 31.25
N ASN A 183 28.08 -20.41 31.96
CA ASN A 183 28.62 -20.15 33.29
C ASN A 183 27.44 -20.05 34.26
N THR A 184 27.05 -21.21 34.78
CA THR A 184 26.20 -21.30 35.97
C THR A 184 27.05 -20.86 37.16
N TYR A 185 26.91 -19.59 37.56
CA TYR A 185 27.29 -19.17 38.90
C TYR A 185 26.06 -19.26 39.81
N THR A 186 26.22 -20.17 40.76
CA THR A 186 25.56 -20.32 42.05
C THR A 186 25.49 -19.01 42.85
N PHE A 187 24.83 -19.12 44.01
CA PHE A 187 24.83 -18.25 45.21
C PHE A 187 23.53 -17.44 45.45
N TYR A 188 22.89 -17.43 46.62
CA TYR A 188 23.08 -18.14 47.91
C TYR A 188 21.77 -18.09 48.73
N GLU A 189 21.65 -19.01 49.68
CA GLU A 189 20.72 -18.98 50.81
C GLU A 189 20.77 -17.64 51.58
N GLN A 190 19.60 -17.16 51.99
CA GLN A 190 19.36 -16.70 53.36
C GLN A 190 17.88 -16.76 53.71
#